data_AF-A0A151EQ19-F1
#
_entry.id   AF-A0A151EQ19-F1
#
_cell.length_a   1.000
_cell.length_b   1.000
_cell.length_c   1.000
_cell.angle_alpha   90.00
_cell.angle_beta   90.00
_cell.angle_gamma   90.00
#
_symmetry.space_group_name_H-M   'P 1'
#
loop_
_entity.id
_entity.type
_entity.pdbx_description
1 polymer ?
#
loop_
_entity_poly.entity_id
_entity_poly.type
_entity_poly.pdbx_seq_one_letter_code
_entity_poly.pdbx_strand_id
1 'polypeptide(L)'
;MNLEELGWEPFFEKHFEPYREKGFSPARIAVKQGNVYVAYSEIGELTGYEARSQGDFPTVGDWVAVKGNLNTGKMTIHGLLPRKSSFSRKGVSNLGRVTEEQVISANIDTVFLVMGLDQDFSIRRLERYLVLAQGSGAQLVVVLNKADLCENIAKCMREVEAVVTNVPIHAVCALDRGGLNPLLQYLGTGQTIALVGSSGVGKSTLVNTLIGEERQIVGPVRGDGRGRHITAKRELVILPGGGLFIDNPGMRSVTLWGGEKELDATFEDIKELARQCKFKDRCQHRTEPGCAIKQALEDGTLDRERWQSYLKLQRELRVLAMRKERRARVR
;
A
#
# COMPACT_ATOMS: atom_id res chain seq x y z
N MET A 1 7.71 -13.11 -22.08
CA MET A 1 6.95 -12.61 -20.92
C MET A 1 5.50 -12.91 -21.23
N ASN A 2 4.84 -13.78 -20.47
CA ASN A 2 3.43 -14.10 -20.67
C ASN A 2 2.57 -13.11 -19.86
N LEU A 3 1.35 -12.80 -20.32
CA LEU A 3 0.37 -12.03 -19.57
C LEU A 3 0.10 -12.62 -18.18
N GLU A 4 0.08 -13.94 -18.02
CA GLU A 4 -0.09 -14.60 -16.72
C GLU A 4 1.05 -14.24 -15.74
N GLU A 5 2.29 -14.19 -16.21
CA GLU A 5 3.45 -13.76 -15.40
C GLU A 5 3.33 -12.29 -14.98
N LEU A 6 2.59 -11.50 -15.77
CA LEU A 6 2.26 -10.12 -15.48
C LEU A 6 0.97 -9.96 -14.65
N GLY A 7 0.31 -11.02 -14.21
CA GLY A 7 -0.90 -10.96 -13.38
C GLY A 7 -2.19 -10.79 -14.19
N TRP A 8 -2.21 -11.27 -15.44
CA TRP A 8 -3.43 -11.35 -16.22
C TRP A 8 -4.27 -12.53 -15.77
N GLU A 9 -5.56 -12.28 -15.59
CA GLU A 9 -6.51 -13.22 -15.00
C GLU A 9 -7.86 -13.11 -15.70
N PRO A 10 -8.80 -14.07 -15.51
CA PRO A 10 -10.11 -14.05 -16.17
C PRO A 10 -10.91 -12.75 -15.98
N PHE A 11 -10.70 -12.06 -14.85
CA PHE A 11 -11.28 -10.74 -14.61
C PHE A 11 -10.84 -9.72 -15.68
N PHE A 12 -9.55 -9.65 -16.00
CA PHE A 12 -9.04 -8.70 -16.99
C PHE A 12 -9.43 -9.13 -18.40
N GLU A 13 -9.38 -10.43 -18.70
CA GLU A 13 -9.81 -10.97 -20.00
C GLU A 13 -11.26 -10.58 -20.32
N LYS A 14 -12.17 -10.78 -19.37
CA LYS A 14 -13.58 -10.40 -19.53
C LYS A 14 -13.78 -8.91 -19.85
N HIS A 15 -13.00 -8.03 -19.23
CA HIS A 15 -13.08 -6.59 -19.47
C HIS A 15 -12.31 -6.16 -20.74
N PHE A 16 -11.42 -7.01 -21.25
CA PHE A 16 -10.63 -6.75 -22.44
C PHE A 16 -11.35 -7.15 -23.74
N GLU A 17 -12.31 -8.07 -23.69
CA GLU A 17 -13.03 -8.58 -24.88
C GLU A 17 -13.48 -7.49 -25.86
N PRO A 18 -14.11 -6.37 -25.44
CA PRO A 18 -14.54 -5.31 -26.36
C PRO A 18 -13.38 -4.55 -27.06
N TYR A 19 -12.18 -4.62 -26.48
CA TYR A 19 -10.95 -4.08 -27.08
C TYR A 19 -10.31 -5.12 -28.00
N ARG A 20 -10.34 -6.41 -27.64
CA ARG A 20 -9.83 -7.50 -28.48
C ARG A 20 -10.50 -7.53 -29.84
N GLU A 21 -11.84 -7.41 -29.88
CA GLU A 21 -12.63 -7.33 -31.13
C GLU A 21 -12.21 -6.17 -32.05
N LYS A 22 -11.67 -5.09 -31.47
CA LYS A 22 -11.20 -3.90 -32.18
C LYS A 22 -9.71 -3.97 -32.54
N GLY A 23 -9.04 -5.10 -32.28
CA GLY A 23 -7.62 -5.32 -32.58
C GLY A 23 -6.67 -4.53 -31.68
N PHE A 24 -7.03 -4.30 -30.41
CA PHE A 24 -6.11 -3.79 -29.40
C PHE A 24 -5.32 -4.94 -28.76
N SER A 25 -4.16 -4.62 -28.20
CA SER A 25 -3.35 -5.53 -27.38
C SER A 25 -3.37 -5.11 -25.91
N PRO A 26 -3.36 -6.06 -24.96
CA PRO A 26 -3.26 -5.74 -23.54
C PRO A 26 -1.80 -5.42 -23.18
N ALA A 27 -1.61 -4.45 -22.29
CA ALA A 27 -0.31 -4.15 -21.69
C ALA A 27 -0.49 -3.69 -20.23
N ARG A 28 0.51 -3.95 -19.39
CA ARG A 28 0.52 -3.55 -17.98
C ARG A 28 1.50 -2.41 -17.75
N ILE A 29 1.05 -1.30 -17.19
CA ILE A 29 1.90 -0.12 -16.97
C ILE A 29 3.00 -0.45 -15.95
N ALA A 30 4.25 -0.36 -16.38
CA ALA A 30 5.42 -0.58 -15.55
C ALA A 30 5.98 0.71 -14.99
N VAL A 31 6.04 1.79 -15.81
CA VAL A 31 6.60 3.08 -15.40
C VAL A 31 5.71 4.22 -15.88
N LYS A 32 5.57 5.26 -15.03
CA LYS A 32 4.91 6.53 -15.38
C LYS A 32 5.85 7.72 -15.13
N GLN A 33 6.17 8.45 -16.19
CA GLN A 33 6.99 9.67 -16.15
C GLN A 33 6.28 10.80 -16.90
N GLY A 34 5.60 11.68 -16.16
CA GLY A 34 4.75 12.71 -16.78
C GLY A 34 3.65 12.06 -17.63
N ASN A 35 3.66 12.35 -18.93
CA ASN A 35 2.73 11.79 -19.92
C ASN A 35 3.33 10.62 -20.72
N VAL A 36 4.54 10.20 -20.38
CA VAL A 36 5.22 9.06 -21.00
C VAL A 36 5.03 7.82 -20.11
N TYR A 37 4.64 6.73 -20.75
CA TYR A 37 4.38 5.45 -20.12
C TYR A 37 5.28 4.37 -20.71
N VAL A 38 5.79 3.50 -19.84
CA VAL A 38 6.39 2.22 -20.21
C VAL A 38 5.46 1.13 -19.72
N ALA A 39 5.16 0.15 -20.58
CA ALA A 39 4.30 -0.98 -20.25
C ALA A 39 4.89 -2.31 -20.73
N TYR A 40 4.60 -3.38 -19.99
CA TYR A 40 4.95 -4.74 -20.37
C TYR A 40 3.78 -5.42 -21.10
N SER A 41 4.11 -6.17 -22.13
CA SER A 41 3.18 -6.93 -22.97
C SER A 41 3.82 -8.26 -23.40
N GLU A 42 3.07 -9.13 -24.08
CA GLU A 42 3.58 -10.43 -24.55
C GLU A 42 4.76 -10.31 -25.52
N ILE A 43 4.78 -9.23 -26.27
CA ILE A 43 5.80 -8.91 -27.28
C ILE A 43 6.96 -8.08 -26.71
N GLY A 44 6.95 -7.80 -25.40
CA GLY A 44 8.01 -7.09 -24.69
C GLY A 44 7.58 -5.72 -24.16
N GLU A 45 8.58 -4.87 -23.97
CA GLU A 45 8.43 -3.53 -23.42
C GLU A 45 7.93 -2.55 -24.50
N LEU A 46 6.91 -1.77 -24.15
CA LEU A 46 6.30 -0.77 -25.01
C LEU A 46 6.41 0.60 -24.36
N THR A 47 6.81 1.61 -25.14
CA THR A 47 6.85 3.01 -24.72
C THR A 47 5.82 3.82 -25.50
N GLY A 48 5.09 4.69 -24.80
CA GLY A 48 4.01 5.43 -25.42
C GLY A 48 3.40 6.52 -24.59
N TYR A 49 2.31 7.05 -25.13
CA TYR A 49 1.49 8.10 -24.55
C TYR A 49 0.01 7.73 -24.64
N GLU A 50 -0.82 8.46 -23.91
CA GLU A 50 -2.27 8.30 -23.94
C GLU A 50 -2.89 9.02 -25.15
N ALA A 51 -3.87 8.38 -25.80
CA ALA A 51 -4.54 8.92 -26.99
C ALA A 51 -5.41 10.16 -26.67
N ARG A 52 -6.08 10.19 -25.51
CA ARG A 52 -7.04 11.23 -25.12
C ARG A 52 -7.10 11.39 -23.60
N SER A 53 -7.17 12.63 -23.10
CA SER A 53 -7.29 12.97 -21.68
C SER A 53 -8.75 13.04 -21.19
N GLN A 54 -9.57 12.04 -21.52
CA GLN A 54 -10.92 11.92 -20.97
C GLN A 54 -11.01 10.62 -20.17
N GLY A 55 -10.74 10.72 -18.87
CA GLY A 55 -10.79 9.59 -17.93
C GLY A 55 -9.69 9.66 -16.88
N ASP A 56 -9.63 8.60 -16.06
CA ASP A 56 -8.55 8.39 -15.10
C ASP A 56 -7.23 8.13 -15.82
N PHE A 57 -6.19 8.87 -15.45
CA PHE A 57 -4.85 8.61 -15.99
C PHE A 57 -4.33 7.26 -15.51
N PRO A 58 -3.78 6.42 -16.40
CA PRO A 58 -3.12 5.17 -16.00
C PRO A 58 -2.01 5.43 -14.98
N THR A 59 -1.79 4.48 -14.09
CA THR A 59 -0.68 4.46 -13.14
C THR A 59 0.02 3.11 -13.14
N VAL A 60 1.13 3.00 -12.41
CA VAL A 60 1.89 1.75 -12.31
C VAL A 60 1.01 0.62 -11.79
N GLY A 61 1.02 -0.51 -12.51
CA GLY A 61 0.22 -1.70 -12.24
C GLY A 61 -1.12 -1.75 -12.97
N ASP A 62 -1.58 -0.65 -13.59
CA ASP A 62 -2.80 -0.64 -14.41
C ASP A 62 -2.67 -1.50 -15.67
N TRP A 63 -3.76 -2.16 -16.03
CA TRP A 63 -3.91 -2.84 -17.31
C TRP A 63 -4.58 -1.91 -18.32
N VAL A 64 -4.02 -1.84 -19.52
CA VAL A 64 -4.45 -0.91 -20.57
C VAL A 64 -4.61 -1.61 -21.91
N ALA A 65 -5.52 -1.09 -22.73
CA ALA A 65 -5.68 -1.45 -24.12
C ALA A 65 -4.86 -0.51 -25.02
N VAL A 66 -3.98 -1.08 -25.83
CA VAL A 66 -3.01 -0.32 -26.62
C VAL A 66 -3.06 -0.68 -28.10
N LYS A 67 -2.68 0.29 -28.94
CA LYS A 67 -2.41 0.13 -30.38
C LYS A 67 -1.12 0.85 -30.73
N GLY A 68 -0.45 0.46 -31.80
CA GLY A 68 0.74 1.15 -32.27
C GLY A 68 1.61 0.26 -33.14
N ASN A 69 2.80 0.76 -33.49
CA ASN A 69 3.82 -0.06 -34.13
C ASN A 69 4.59 -0.81 -33.05
N LEU A 70 4.00 -1.91 -32.60
CA LEU A 70 4.52 -2.67 -31.48
C LEU A 70 5.85 -3.37 -31.79
N ASN A 71 6.12 -3.67 -33.08
CA ASN A 71 7.42 -4.17 -33.54
C ASN A 71 8.56 -3.17 -33.29
N THR A 72 8.25 -1.88 -33.22
CA THR A 72 9.21 -0.82 -32.87
C THR A 72 9.17 -0.45 -31.38
N GLY A 73 8.44 -1.20 -30.55
CA GLY A 73 8.27 -0.91 -29.12
C GLY A 73 7.43 0.35 -28.85
N LYS A 74 6.62 0.82 -29.80
CA LYS A 74 5.82 2.04 -29.65
C LYS A 74 4.34 1.73 -29.48
N MET A 75 3.72 2.38 -28.51
CA MET A 75 2.29 2.23 -28.24
C MET A 75 1.57 3.57 -28.05
N THR A 76 0.26 3.51 -28.20
CA THR A 76 -0.70 4.53 -27.80
C THR A 76 -1.73 3.86 -26.92
N ILE A 77 -2.02 4.44 -25.76
CA ILE A 77 -3.00 3.93 -24.80
C ILE A 77 -4.40 4.44 -25.20
N HIS A 78 -5.34 3.52 -25.37
CA HIS A 78 -6.71 3.81 -25.82
C HIS A 78 -7.77 3.49 -24.78
N GLY A 79 -7.46 2.67 -23.79
CA GLY A 79 -8.40 2.31 -22.74
C GLY A 79 -7.69 1.87 -21.47
N LEU A 80 -8.30 2.18 -20.34
CA LEU A 80 -7.91 1.71 -19.02
C LEU A 80 -8.91 0.64 -18.56
N LEU A 81 -8.41 -0.50 -18.10
CA LEU A 81 -9.26 -1.57 -17.56
C LEU A 81 -9.63 -1.27 -16.09
N PRO A 82 -10.75 -1.81 -15.59
CA PRO A 82 -11.11 -1.66 -14.18
C PRO A 82 -10.03 -2.20 -13.24
N ARG A 83 -9.82 -1.49 -12.12
CA ARG A 83 -8.84 -1.85 -11.09
C ARG A 83 -9.44 -2.85 -10.10
N LYS A 84 -8.71 -3.90 -9.75
CA LYS A 84 -9.08 -4.80 -8.64
C LYS A 84 -8.75 -4.19 -7.27
N SER A 85 -7.66 -3.47 -7.22
CA SER A 85 -7.14 -2.82 -6.02
C SER A 85 -6.41 -1.55 -6.42
N SER A 86 -6.31 -0.61 -5.50
CA SER A 86 -5.65 0.66 -5.75
C SER A 86 -5.13 1.27 -4.46
N PHE A 87 -3.88 1.72 -4.49
CA PHE A 87 -3.35 2.59 -3.46
C PHE A 87 -3.48 4.04 -3.92
N SER A 88 -4.26 4.84 -3.19
CA SER A 88 -4.57 6.20 -3.58
C SER A 88 -4.02 7.22 -2.59
N ARG A 89 -3.76 8.42 -3.12
CA ARG A 89 -3.37 9.61 -2.36
C ARG A 89 -4.27 10.77 -2.75
N LYS A 90 -4.57 11.66 -1.82
CA LYS A 90 -5.14 12.96 -2.20
C LYS A 90 -4.03 13.82 -2.80
N GLY A 91 -4.12 14.11 -4.10
CA GLY A 91 -3.12 14.91 -4.81
C GLY A 91 -3.06 16.35 -4.27
N VAL A 92 -1.85 16.92 -4.23
CA VAL A 92 -1.65 18.37 -4.20
C VAL A 92 -1.10 18.70 -5.58
N SER A 93 -1.82 19.47 -6.38
CA SER A 93 -1.31 19.95 -7.65
C SER A 93 -0.26 21.05 -7.43
N ASN A 94 0.65 21.23 -8.38
CA ASN A 94 1.69 22.27 -8.37
C ASN A 94 1.15 23.71 -8.33
N LEU A 95 -0.18 23.89 -8.32
CA LEU A 95 -0.88 25.17 -8.17
C LEU A 95 -1.56 25.31 -6.79
N GLY A 96 -1.19 24.47 -5.81
CA GLY A 96 -1.78 24.50 -4.46
C GLY A 96 -3.23 24.02 -4.38
N ARG A 97 -3.78 23.47 -5.48
CA ARG A 97 -5.14 22.93 -5.54
C ARG A 97 -5.09 21.45 -5.16
N VAL A 98 -5.95 21.02 -4.24
CA VAL A 98 -6.20 19.59 -4.04
C VAL A 98 -7.03 19.14 -5.24
N THR A 99 -6.43 18.31 -6.10
CA THR A 99 -7.20 17.56 -7.11
C THR A 99 -7.77 16.29 -6.46
N GLU A 100 -8.68 15.65 -7.18
CA GLU A 100 -9.31 14.36 -6.88
C GLU A 100 -8.31 13.29 -6.42
N GLU A 101 -8.86 12.22 -5.88
CA GLU A 101 -8.11 11.03 -5.49
C GLU A 101 -7.15 10.62 -6.62
N GLN A 102 -5.85 10.67 -6.33
CA GLN A 102 -4.80 10.31 -7.26
C GLN A 102 -4.33 8.90 -6.94
N VAL A 103 -4.65 7.95 -7.82
CA VAL A 103 -4.14 6.59 -7.70
C VAL A 103 -2.62 6.59 -7.91
N ILE A 104 -1.91 6.09 -6.90
CA ILE A 104 -0.45 5.96 -6.87
C ILE A 104 -0.03 4.71 -7.62
N SER A 105 -0.70 3.60 -7.33
CA SER A 105 -0.43 2.26 -7.87
C SER A 105 -1.73 1.44 -7.86
N ALA A 106 -1.85 0.50 -8.79
CA ALA A 106 -3.06 -0.29 -8.98
C ALA A 106 -2.76 -1.78 -9.17
N ASN A 107 -3.79 -2.62 -8.97
CA ASN A 107 -3.72 -4.07 -9.13
C ASN A 107 -2.58 -4.68 -8.30
N ILE A 108 -2.49 -4.26 -7.04
CA ILE A 108 -1.65 -4.87 -6.01
C ILE A 108 -2.45 -6.00 -5.36
N ASP A 109 -1.91 -7.21 -5.32
CA ASP A 109 -2.58 -8.35 -4.71
C ASP A 109 -2.31 -8.38 -3.20
N THR A 110 -1.06 -8.11 -2.79
CA THR A 110 -0.66 -8.11 -1.38
C THR A 110 0.18 -6.89 -0.99
N VAL A 111 -0.15 -6.28 0.14
CA VAL A 111 0.64 -5.20 0.77
C VAL A 111 1.33 -5.76 2.02
N PHE A 112 2.66 -5.74 2.00
CA PHE A 112 3.47 -6.05 3.18
C PHE A 112 3.64 -4.78 4.03
N LEU A 113 3.13 -4.84 5.25
CA LEU A 113 3.34 -3.85 6.30
C LEU A 113 4.62 -4.21 7.04
N VAL A 114 5.74 -3.63 6.61
CA VAL A 114 7.09 -3.96 7.08
C VAL A 114 7.46 -3.12 8.30
N MET A 115 7.83 -3.78 9.39
CA MET A 115 8.41 -3.19 10.59
C MET A 115 9.75 -3.83 10.90
N GLY A 116 10.68 -3.06 11.48
CA GLY A 116 11.92 -3.61 12.02
C GLY A 116 11.71 -4.08 13.45
N LEU A 117 12.24 -5.25 13.80
CA LEU A 117 12.35 -5.76 15.17
C LEU A 117 13.57 -5.18 15.92
N ASP A 118 13.90 -3.94 15.60
CA ASP A 118 14.92 -3.12 16.26
C ASP A 118 14.24 -1.94 16.98
N GLN A 119 14.93 -0.81 17.10
CA GLN A 119 14.36 0.41 17.70
C GLN A 119 13.15 0.98 16.93
N ASP A 120 12.83 0.49 15.74
CA ASP A 120 11.63 0.89 15.00
C ASP A 120 10.37 0.09 15.38
N PHE A 121 10.45 -0.98 16.19
CA PHE A 121 9.26 -1.76 16.52
C PHE A 121 8.21 -0.91 17.25
N SER A 122 7.04 -0.71 16.63
CA SER A 122 6.00 0.17 17.17
C SER A 122 4.61 -0.24 16.71
N ILE A 123 3.81 -0.73 17.66
CA ILE A 123 2.40 -1.08 17.46
C ILE A 123 1.58 0.11 16.94
N ARG A 124 1.85 1.32 17.42
CA ARG A 124 1.15 2.55 17.00
C ARG A 124 1.42 2.89 15.53
N ARG A 125 2.62 2.58 15.06
CA ARG A 125 2.97 2.75 13.66
C ARG A 125 2.29 1.68 12.80
N LEU A 126 2.19 0.45 13.29
CA LEU A 126 1.44 -0.61 12.62
C LEU A 126 -0.05 -0.24 12.47
N GLU A 127 -0.70 0.20 13.54
CA GLU A 127 -2.09 0.67 13.52
C GLU A 127 -2.30 1.72 12.42
N ARG A 128 -1.36 2.66 12.29
CA ARG A 128 -1.38 3.64 11.20
C ARG A 128 -1.26 2.99 9.83
N TYR A 129 -0.40 2.00 9.64
CA TYR A 129 -0.27 1.28 8.36
C TYR A 129 -1.51 0.49 7.99
N LEU A 130 -2.17 -0.12 8.97
CA LEU A 130 -3.44 -0.82 8.77
C LEU A 130 -4.50 0.15 8.24
N VAL A 131 -4.70 1.30 8.90
CA VAL A 131 -5.64 2.33 8.42
C VAL A 131 -5.34 2.77 6.99
N LEU A 132 -4.05 2.89 6.64
CA LEU A 132 -3.62 3.29 5.30
C LEU A 132 -3.91 2.24 4.23
N ALA A 133 -3.71 0.98 4.55
CA ALA A 133 -3.75 -0.10 3.59
C ALA A 133 -5.15 -0.76 3.50
N GLN A 134 -6.01 -0.60 4.52
CA GLN A 134 -7.33 -1.21 4.59
C GLN A 134 -8.23 -0.86 3.40
N GLY A 135 -8.16 0.38 2.92
CA GLY A 135 -8.94 0.86 1.78
C GLY A 135 -8.41 0.44 0.41
N SER A 136 -7.27 -0.27 0.34
CA SER A 136 -6.62 -0.58 -0.94
C SER A 136 -7.30 -1.69 -1.73
N GLY A 137 -8.07 -2.56 -1.07
CA GLY A 137 -8.62 -3.79 -1.64
C GLY A 137 -7.60 -4.93 -1.80
N ALA A 138 -6.34 -4.70 -1.44
CA ALA A 138 -5.30 -5.74 -1.43
C ALA A 138 -5.31 -6.53 -0.11
N GLN A 139 -4.79 -7.75 -0.14
CA GLN A 139 -4.52 -8.52 1.07
C GLN A 139 -3.41 -7.84 1.89
N LEU A 140 -3.58 -7.75 3.21
CA LEU A 140 -2.56 -7.21 4.10
C LEU A 140 -1.77 -8.34 4.73
N VAL A 141 -0.46 -8.15 4.91
CA VAL A 141 0.43 -9.07 5.63
C VAL A 141 1.40 -8.24 6.46
N VAL A 142 1.54 -8.55 7.75
CA VAL A 142 2.54 -7.92 8.61
C VAL A 142 3.87 -8.66 8.48
N VAL A 143 4.94 -7.92 8.20
CA VAL A 143 6.29 -8.46 8.07
C VAL A 143 7.19 -7.84 9.13
N LEU A 144 7.61 -8.65 10.10
CA LEU A 144 8.52 -8.27 11.17
C LEU A 144 9.95 -8.63 10.75
N ASN A 145 10.62 -7.68 10.11
CA ASN A 145 11.98 -7.86 9.61
C ASN A 145 13.02 -7.68 10.72
N LYS A 146 14.28 -8.06 10.43
CA LYS A 146 15.41 -8.01 11.37
C LYS A 146 15.23 -8.91 12.59
N ALA A 147 14.64 -10.09 12.37
CA ALA A 147 14.44 -11.09 13.41
C ALA A 147 15.74 -11.50 14.12
N ASP A 148 16.89 -11.37 13.45
CA ASP A 148 18.23 -11.58 14.00
C ASP A 148 18.60 -10.62 15.15
N LEU A 149 17.95 -9.45 15.24
CA LEU A 149 18.20 -8.45 16.28
C LEU A 149 17.25 -8.58 17.49
N CYS A 150 16.30 -9.50 17.44
CA CYS A 150 15.22 -9.60 18.43
C CYS A 150 15.42 -10.80 19.35
N GLU A 151 15.62 -10.53 20.65
CA GLU A 151 15.75 -11.59 21.65
C GLU A 151 14.45 -12.39 21.86
N ASN A 152 13.28 -11.75 21.67
CA ASN A 152 11.98 -12.37 21.96
C ASN A 152 10.93 -12.05 20.89
N ILE A 153 11.10 -12.68 19.72
CA ILE A 153 10.19 -12.56 18.58
C ILE A 153 8.75 -12.92 18.98
N ALA A 154 8.56 -13.95 19.81
CA ALA A 154 7.24 -14.41 20.25
C ALA A 154 6.48 -13.33 21.04
N LYS A 155 7.18 -12.49 21.82
CA LYS A 155 6.58 -11.34 22.50
C LYS A 155 6.10 -10.30 21.48
N CYS A 156 6.95 -9.92 20.53
CA CYS A 156 6.60 -8.95 19.49
C CYS A 156 5.43 -9.44 18.63
N MET A 157 5.38 -10.73 18.30
CA MET A 157 4.24 -11.32 17.58
C MET A 157 2.94 -11.20 18.36
N ARG A 158 2.92 -11.54 19.66
CA ARG A 158 1.73 -11.38 20.51
C ARG A 158 1.25 -9.93 20.58
N GLU A 159 2.17 -8.97 20.66
CA GLU A 159 1.82 -7.54 20.66
C GLU A 159 1.17 -7.11 19.33
N VAL A 160 1.61 -7.68 18.21
CA VAL A 160 0.99 -7.45 16.89
C VAL A 160 -0.37 -8.14 16.78
N GLU A 161 -0.46 -9.41 17.19
CA GLU A 161 -1.70 -10.20 17.21
C GLU A 161 -2.80 -9.51 18.04
N ALA A 162 -2.42 -8.80 19.11
CA ALA A 162 -3.37 -8.05 19.93
C ALA A 162 -4.03 -6.86 19.21
N VAL A 163 -3.48 -6.38 18.08
CA VAL A 163 -3.99 -5.21 17.35
C VAL A 163 -4.46 -5.51 15.93
N VAL A 164 -4.23 -6.72 15.42
CA VAL A 164 -4.64 -7.14 14.08
C VAL A 164 -5.60 -8.31 14.16
N THR A 165 -6.58 -8.35 13.26
CA THR A 165 -7.52 -9.47 13.16
C THR A 165 -7.48 -10.03 11.74
N ASN A 166 -7.28 -11.34 11.58
CA ASN A 166 -7.20 -12.02 10.29
C ASN A 166 -6.11 -11.50 9.33
N VAL A 167 -5.03 -10.91 9.86
CA VAL A 167 -3.88 -10.47 9.08
C VAL A 167 -2.71 -11.41 9.38
N PRO A 168 -2.15 -12.13 8.38
CA PRO A 168 -0.97 -12.97 8.59
C PRO A 168 0.24 -12.17 9.08
N ILE A 169 1.04 -12.76 9.97
CA ILE A 169 2.23 -12.14 10.56
C ILE A 169 3.42 -13.05 10.33
N HIS A 170 4.49 -12.51 9.75
CA HIS A 170 5.72 -13.25 9.47
C HIS A 170 6.93 -12.53 10.05
N ALA A 171 7.68 -13.22 10.90
CA ALA A 171 9.00 -12.77 11.34
C ALA A 171 10.06 -13.28 10.37
N VAL A 172 10.90 -12.38 9.88
CA VAL A 172 11.88 -12.66 8.82
C VAL A 172 13.21 -11.96 9.09
N CYS A 173 14.28 -12.50 8.50
CA CYS A 173 15.56 -11.82 8.40
C CYS A 173 15.86 -11.60 6.92
N ALA A 174 15.68 -10.37 6.42
CA ALA A 174 15.94 -10.07 5.00
C ALA A 174 17.42 -10.20 4.60
N LEU A 175 18.35 -10.24 5.56
CA LEU A 175 19.77 -10.49 5.29
C LEU A 175 20.06 -11.96 5.01
N ASP A 176 19.20 -12.86 5.49
CA ASP A 176 19.27 -14.29 5.21
C ASP A 176 18.36 -14.63 4.03
N ARG A 177 18.91 -15.26 2.98
CA ARG A 177 18.13 -15.72 1.83
C ARG A 177 17.05 -16.73 2.25
N GLY A 178 17.35 -17.61 3.22
CA GLY A 178 16.37 -18.55 3.76
C GLY A 178 15.33 -17.89 4.68
N GLY A 179 15.66 -16.71 5.22
CA GLY A 179 14.81 -15.95 6.13
C GLY A 179 13.53 -15.41 5.49
N LEU A 180 13.44 -15.36 4.15
CA LEU A 180 12.27 -14.89 3.42
C LEU A 180 11.30 -16.01 2.99
N ASN A 181 11.62 -17.28 3.28
CA ASN A 181 10.78 -18.43 2.91
C ASN A 181 9.29 -18.26 3.27
N PRO A 182 8.91 -17.73 4.44
CA PRO A 182 7.50 -17.53 4.78
C PRO A 182 6.74 -16.57 3.85
N LEU A 183 7.46 -15.68 3.15
CA LEU A 183 6.86 -14.69 2.26
C LEU A 183 6.69 -15.19 0.82
N LEU A 184 7.35 -16.29 0.43
CA LEU A 184 7.33 -16.81 -0.94
C LEU A 184 5.92 -17.20 -1.40
N GLN A 185 5.03 -17.57 -0.47
CA GLN A 185 3.63 -17.90 -0.76
C GLN A 185 2.84 -16.73 -1.39
N TYR A 186 3.27 -15.48 -1.20
CA TYR A 186 2.63 -14.29 -1.76
C TYR A 186 3.27 -13.84 -3.08
N LEU A 187 4.30 -14.56 -3.55
CA LEU A 187 5.11 -14.24 -4.73
C LEU A 187 4.89 -15.25 -5.85
N GLY A 188 3.70 -15.84 -5.93
CA GLY A 188 3.31 -16.71 -7.03
C GLY A 188 3.32 -15.98 -8.38
N THR A 189 3.28 -16.75 -9.47
CA THR A 189 3.17 -16.19 -10.84
C THR A 189 2.04 -15.17 -10.92
N GLY A 190 2.34 -13.99 -11.46
CA GLY A 190 1.38 -12.90 -11.62
C GLY A 190 1.01 -12.12 -10.35
N GLN A 191 1.40 -12.60 -9.16
CA GLN A 191 1.10 -11.93 -7.89
C GLN A 191 1.92 -10.67 -7.71
N THR A 192 1.25 -9.57 -7.40
CA THR A 192 1.85 -8.24 -7.29
C THR A 192 1.91 -7.80 -5.85
N ILE A 193 3.11 -7.52 -5.35
CA ILE A 193 3.34 -7.05 -3.98
C ILE A 193 3.74 -5.58 -3.92
N ALA A 194 3.39 -4.94 -2.81
CA ALA A 194 3.87 -3.61 -2.44
C ALA A 194 4.35 -3.59 -0.99
N LEU A 195 5.32 -2.73 -0.67
CA LEU A 195 5.85 -2.57 0.69
C LEU A 195 5.48 -1.22 1.29
N VAL A 196 4.96 -1.23 2.51
CA VAL A 196 4.70 -0.04 3.33
C VAL A 196 5.47 -0.19 4.63
N GLY A 197 6.17 0.87 5.06
CA GLY A 197 6.98 0.81 6.29
C GLY A 197 7.90 2.01 6.46
N SER A 198 8.46 2.19 7.66
CA SER A 198 9.38 3.28 8.00
C SER A 198 10.66 3.23 7.16
N SER A 199 11.36 4.35 7.05
CA SER A 199 12.73 4.31 6.53
C SER A 199 13.60 3.46 7.47
N GLY A 200 14.52 2.67 6.93
CA GLY A 200 15.44 1.86 7.74
C GLY A 200 14.93 0.50 8.21
N VAL A 201 13.64 0.16 8.06
CA VAL A 201 13.09 -1.17 8.45
C VAL A 201 13.55 -2.33 7.57
N GLY A 202 14.32 -2.05 6.51
CA GLY A 202 14.88 -3.06 5.61
C GLY A 202 14.02 -3.43 4.39
N LYS A 203 13.08 -2.57 3.97
CA LYS A 203 12.31 -2.76 2.72
C LYS A 203 13.21 -2.98 1.49
N SER A 204 14.22 -2.12 1.30
CA SER A 204 15.15 -2.26 0.17
C SER A 204 15.98 -3.53 0.26
N THR A 205 16.41 -3.92 1.46
CA THR A 205 17.08 -5.20 1.70
C THR A 205 16.19 -6.36 1.31
N LEU A 206 14.92 -6.36 1.74
CA LEU A 206 13.93 -7.37 1.39
C LEU A 206 13.78 -7.49 -0.14
N VAL A 207 13.60 -6.35 -0.84
CA VAL A 207 13.49 -6.32 -2.30
C VAL A 207 14.74 -6.87 -2.97
N ASN A 208 15.93 -6.47 -2.55
CA ASN A 208 17.19 -6.97 -3.11
C ASN A 208 17.34 -8.48 -2.93
N THR A 209 17.01 -8.99 -1.75
CA THR A 209 17.07 -10.42 -1.46
C THR A 209 16.08 -11.19 -2.32
N LEU A 210 14.87 -10.66 -2.57
CA LEU A 210 13.90 -11.27 -3.48
C LEU A 210 14.33 -11.22 -4.96
N ILE A 211 15.00 -10.14 -5.39
CA ILE A 211 15.52 -10.02 -6.76
C ILE A 211 16.72 -10.97 -6.96
N GLY A 212 17.45 -11.34 -5.90
CA GLY A 212 18.64 -12.18 -6.01
C GLY A 212 19.89 -11.47 -6.55
N GLU A 213 19.78 -10.16 -6.82
CA GLU A 213 20.85 -9.25 -7.27
C GLU A 213 20.82 -7.97 -6.40
N GLU A 214 21.97 -7.31 -6.20
CA GLU A 214 22.05 -5.98 -5.59
C GLU A 214 21.57 -4.88 -6.57
N ARG A 215 20.29 -4.93 -7.00
CA ARG A 215 19.75 -3.89 -7.91
C ARG A 215 19.43 -2.58 -7.20
N GLN A 216 19.06 -2.59 -5.92
CA GLN A 216 18.98 -1.37 -5.10
C GLN A 216 20.29 -1.23 -4.33
N ILE A 217 21.15 -0.30 -4.73
CA ILE A 217 22.39 0.02 -4.02
C ILE A 217 22.04 0.31 -2.55
N VAL A 218 22.44 -0.58 -1.64
CA VAL A 218 22.33 -0.39 -0.19
C VAL A 218 23.40 0.59 0.21
N GLY A 219 23.09 1.89 0.15
CA GLY A 219 23.98 2.91 0.70
C GLY A 219 24.08 2.73 2.23
N PRO A 220 25.28 2.77 2.83
CA PRO A 220 25.44 2.63 4.28
C PRO A 220 24.68 3.74 5.02
N VAL A 221 24.07 3.36 6.16
CA VAL A 221 23.41 4.29 7.09
C VAL A 221 24.51 5.17 7.72
N ARG A 222 24.47 6.49 7.48
CA ARG A 222 25.28 7.45 8.25
C ARG A 222 24.55 7.85 9.53
N GLY A 223 25.33 8.25 10.54
CA GLY A 223 24.93 8.52 11.92
C GLY A 223 23.98 9.69 12.17
N ASP A 224 23.15 10.09 11.20
CA ASP A 224 22.10 11.11 11.33
C ASP A 224 20.68 10.56 11.00
N GLY A 225 20.54 9.25 10.79
CA GLY A 225 19.24 8.57 10.71
C GLY A 225 18.41 8.85 9.44
N ARG A 226 18.98 9.50 8.42
CA ARG A 226 18.30 9.76 7.15
C ARG A 226 19.03 9.07 6.00
N GLY A 227 18.52 7.91 5.59
CA GLY A 227 19.07 7.13 4.48
C GLY A 227 19.11 7.89 3.14
N ARG A 228 20.20 7.71 2.39
CA ARG A 228 20.40 8.24 1.03
C ARG A 228 19.49 7.49 0.06
N HIS A 229 18.38 8.09 -0.34
CA HIS A 229 17.48 7.53 -1.37
C HIS A 229 18.12 7.66 -2.75
N ILE A 230 18.51 6.55 -3.37
CA ILE A 230 19.03 6.54 -4.75
C ILE A 230 18.00 5.88 -5.68
N THR A 231 17.60 6.69 -6.66
CA THR A 231 16.75 6.48 -7.86
C THR A 231 15.27 6.15 -7.65
N ALA A 232 14.48 7.23 -7.51
CA ALA A 232 13.02 7.26 -7.47
C ALA A 232 12.38 7.00 -8.85
N LYS A 233 12.48 5.78 -9.39
CA LYS A 233 11.59 5.33 -10.47
C LYS A 233 10.36 4.67 -9.85
N ARG A 234 9.17 5.08 -10.32
CA ARG A 234 7.92 4.36 -10.04
C ARG A 234 7.90 3.18 -10.99
N GLU A 235 8.23 2.00 -10.50
CA GLU A 235 8.53 0.87 -11.38
C GLU A 235 7.85 -0.40 -10.87
N LEU A 236 7.16 -1.10 -11.79
CA LEU A 236 6.77 -2.49 -11.65
C LEU A 236 7.97 -3.34 -12.04
N VAL A 237 8.47 -4.15 -11.10
CA VAL A 237 9.64 -5.01 -11.28
C VAL A 237 9.19 -6.46 -11.26
N ILE A 238 9.62 -7.25 -12.24
CA ILE A 238 9.39 -8.70 -12.26
C ILE A 238 10.48 -9.36 -11.42
N LEU A 239 10.09 -10.23 -10.49
CA LEU A 239 11.02 -10.93 -9.63
C LEU A 239 11.47 -12.25 -10.28
N PRO A 240 12.75 -12.63 -10.23
CA PRO A 240 13.23 -13.86 -10.87
C PRO A 240 12.60 -15.15 -10.33
N GLY A 241 12.18 -15.14 -9.06
CA GLY A 241 11.50 -16.26 -8.40
C GLY A 241 9.99 -16.34 -8.65
N GLY A 242 9.44 -15.42 -9.46
CA GLY A 242 7.99 -15.27 -9.64
C GLY A 242 7.42 -14.07 -8.87
N GLY A 243 6.28 -13.59 -9.35
CA GLY A 243 5.62 -12.39 -8.83
C GLY A 243 6.22 -11.07 -9.32
N LEU A 244 5.57 -9.99 -8.93
CA LEU A 244 5.91 -8.62 -9.29
C LEU A 244 5.99 -7.76 -8.04
N PHE A 245 6.84 -6.73 -8.08
CA PHE A 245 6.98 -5.76 -7.03
C PHE A 245 6.75 -4.35 -7.57
N ILE A 246 5.91 -3.57 -6.88
CA ILE A 246 5.74 -2.14 -7.18
C ILE A 246 6.58 -1.33 -6.20
N ASP A 247 7.60 -0.65 -6.73
CA ASP A 247 8.35 0.35 -5.98
C ASP A 247 7.83 1.74 -6.32
N ASN A 248 7.12 2.37 -5.39
CA ASN A 248 6.70 3.76 -5.55
C ASN A 248 7.08 4.57 -4.31
N PRO A 249 7.85 5.66 -4.45
CA PRO A 249 8.13 6.59 -3.35
C PRO A 249 6.86 7.07 -2.64
N GLY A 250 5.72 7.14 -3.33
CA GLY A 250 4.43 7.49 -2.75
C GLY A 250 3.87 6.49 -1.72
N MET A 251 4.32 5.23 -1.77
CA MET A 251 4.00 4.22 -0.76
C MET A 251 5.00 4.22 0.42
N ARG A 252 6.15 4.90 0.25
CA ARG A 252 7.21 5.00 1.27
C ARG A 252 6.97 6.14 2.27
N SER A 253 6.06 7.09 1.98
CA SER A 253 5.74 8.20 2.89
C SER A 253 4.39 7.99 3.60
N VAL A 254 4.45 8.03 4.93
CA VAL A 254 3.35 7.73 5.88
C VAL A 254 2.41 8.95 6.01
N THR A 255 1.87 9.44 4.90
CA THR A 255 0.81 10.45 4.94
C THR A 255 -0.52 9.72 5.07
N LEU A 256 -1.39 10.12 6.01
CA LEU A 256 -2.69 9.45 6.18
C LEU A 256 -3.55 9.55 4.92
N TRP A 257 -3.79 8.39 4.32
CA TRP A 257 -4.70 8.16 3.21
C TRP A 257 -5.73 7.15 3.72
N GLY A 258 -6.96 7.63 3.96
CA GLY A 258 -8.02 6.86 4.57
C GLY A 258 -9.18 7.78 4.93
N GLY A 259 -10.36 7.22 5.08
CA GLY A 259 -11.54 7.86 5.64
C GLY A 259 -11.85 7.31 7.02
N GLU A 260 -13.01 7.71 7.56
CA GLU A 260 -13.47 7.23 8.86
C GLU A 260 -13.79 5.72 8.83
N LYS A 261 -14.12 5.14 7.66
CA LYS A 261 -14.41 3.71 7.52
C LYS A 261 -13.18 2.83 7.76
N GLU A 262 -12.03 3.22 7.23
CA GLU A 262 -10.77 2.48 7.37
C GLU A 262 -10.22 2.58 8.80
N LEU A 263 -10.43 3.72 9.45
CA LEU A 263 -10.16 3.90 10.88
C LEU A 263 -11.03 2.95 11.71
N ASP A 264 -12.33 2.94 11.46
CA ASP A 264 -13.30 2.09 12.17
C ASP A 264 -12.99 0.60 12.03
N ALA A 265 -12.53 0.17 10.85
CA ALA A 265 -12.14 -1.22 10.62
C ALA A 265 -10.86 -1.61 11.39
N THR A 266 -9.90 -0.68 11.54
CA THR A 266 -8.65 -0.95 12.28
C THR A 266 -8.86 -0.96 13.80
N PHE A 267 -9.80 -0.15 14.27
CA PHE A 267 -10.14 0.00 15.70
C PHE A 267 -11.55 -0.53 15.98
N GLU A 268 -11.87 -1.68 15.41
CA GLU A 268 -13.20 -2.29 15.53
C GLU A 268 -13.57 -2.60 16.99
N ASP A 269 -12.59 -3.01 17.79
CA ASP A 269 -12.71 -3.18 19.25
C ASP A 269 -13.19 -1.91 19.95
N ILE A 270 -12.59 -0.76 19.63
CA ILE A 270 -13.01 0.55 20.17
C ILE A 270 -14.41 0.91 19.68
N LYS A 271 -14.73 0.64 18.41
CA LYS A 271 -16.06 0.91 17.84
C LYS A 271 -17.14 0.07 18.53
N GLU A 272 -16.85 -1.19 18.81
CA GLU A 272 -17.79 -2.09 19.48
C GLU A 272 -17.99 -1.71 20.95
N LEU A 273 -16.92 -1.35 21.66
CA LEU A 273 -17.03 -0.77 23.00
C LEU A 273 -17.83 0.54 23.01
N ALA A 274 -17.62 1.41 22.02
CA ALA A 274 -18.38 2.66 21.93
C ALA A 274 -19.89 2.42 21.78
N ARG A 275 -20.30 1.37 21.05
CA ARG A 275 -21.72 0.97 20.89
C ARG A 275 -22.38 0.50 22.19
N GLN A 276 -21.59 0.05 23.16
CA GLN A 276 -22.05 -0.40 24.48
C GLN A 276 -22.25 0.77 25.47
N CYS A 277 -21.89 2.01 25.09
CA CYS A 277 -22.14 3.16 25.94
C CYS A 277 -23.64 3.37 26.17
N LYS A 278 -24.00 3.74 27.41
CA LYS A 278 -25.39 4.08 27.79
C LYS A 278 -26.01 5.14 26.87
N PHE A 279 -25.19 6.11 26.43
CA PHE A 279 -25.58 7.19 25.51
C PHE A 279 -24.95 6.98 24.13
N LYS A 280 -25.50 6.06 23.34
CA LYS A 280 -24.95 5.58 22.06
C LYS A 280 -24.48 6.69 21.11
N ASP A 281 -25.27 7.73 20.91
CA ASP A 281 -24.99 8.77 19.89
C ASP A 281 -24.41 10.09 20.45
N ARG A 282 -24.30 10.21 21.78
CA ARG A 282 -23.90 11.48 22.43
C ARG A 282 -22.75 11.34 23.43
N CYS A 283 -22.27 10.13 23.67
CA CYS A 283 -21.13 9.91 24.54
C CYS A 283 -19.87 10.44 23.87
N GLN A 284 -19.22 11.43 24.47
CA GLN A 284 -17.90 11.93 24.06
C GLN A 284 -16.75 11.12 24.68
N HIS A 285 -17.09 10.10 25.47
CA HIS A 285 -16.17 9.22 26.19
C HIS A 285 -15.23 9.97 27.14
N ARG A 286 -15.73 11.01 27.82
CA ARG A 286 -14.95 11.85 28.74
C ARG A 286 -15.43 11.71 30.18
N THR A 287 -16.65 12.14 30.45
CA THR A 287 -17.20 12.25 31.80
C THR A 287 -18.56 11.59 31.95
N GLU A 288 -19.12 11.07 30.86
CA GLU A 288 -20.46 10.55 30.80
C GLU A 288 -20.62 9.27 31.65
N PRO A 289 -21.68 9.19 32.49
CA PRO A 289 -21.95 7.99 33.28
C PRO A 289 -22.40 6.83 32.39
N GLY A 290 -21.89 5.62 32.66
CA GLY A 290 -22.15 4.44 31.82
C GLY A 290 -21.42 4.48 30.47
N CYS A 291 -20.30 5.18 30.38
CA CYS A 291 -19.39 5.12 29.24
C CYS A 291 -18.57 3.82 29.29
N ALA A 292 -18.84 2.91 28.35
CA ALA A 292 -18.14 1.62 28.25
C ALA A 292 -16.65 1.79 27.94
N ILE A 293 -16.26 2.78 27.12
CA ILE A 293 -14.86 3.10 26.84
C ILE A 293 -14.12 3.51 28.13
N LYS A 294 -14.74 4.34 28.97
CA LYS A 294 -14.14 4.78 30.23
C LYS A 294 -13.94 3.60 31.17
N GLN A 295 -14.97 2.76 31.31
CA GLN A 295 -14.89 1.54 32.11
C GLN A 295 -13.77 0.62 31.61
N ALA A 296 -13.68 0.40 30.30
CA ALA A 296 -12.64 -0.42 29.69
C ALA A 296 -11.21 0.12 29.91
N LEU A 297 -11.06 1.45 29.98
CA LEU A 297 -9.78 2.10 30.30
C LEU A 297 -9.43 2.04 31.79
N GLU A 298 -10.43 1.87 32.67
CA GLU A 298 -10.27 1.76 34.12
C GLU A 298 -9.96 0.32 34.54
N ASP A 299 -10.63 -0.67 33.93
CA ASP A 299 -10.42 -2.10 34.19
C ASP A 299 -9.26 -2.72 33.38
N GLY A 300 -8.72 -1.99 32.41
CA GLY A 300 -7.57 -2.39 31.60
C GLY A 300 -7.92 -3.29 30.41
N THR A 301 -9.20 -3.52 30.12
CA THR A 301 -9.63 -4.25 28.91
C THR A 301 -9.37 -3.45 27.63
N LEU A 302 -9.31 -2.12 27.70
CA LEU A 302 -8.82 -1.24 26.64
C LEU A 302 -7.52 -0.57 27.07
N ASP A 303 -6.46 -0.79 26.30
CA ASP A 303 -5.18 -0.13 26.51
C ASP A 303 -5.28 1.39 26.27
N ARG A 304 -4.72 2.18 27.21
CA ARG A 304 -4.80 3.65 27.16
C ARG A 304 -4.08 4.24 25.96
N GLU A 305 -2.94 3.66 25.59
CA GLU A 305 -2.20 4.15 24.44
C GLU A 305 -2.92 3.82 23.12
N ARG A 306 -3.60 2.68 23.02
CA ARG A 306 -4.46 2.32 21.87
C ARG A 306 -5.60 3.32 21.70
N TRP A 307 -6.27 3.69 22.78
CA TRP A 307 -7.28 4.76 22.75
C TRP A 307 -6.70 6.11 22.30
N GLN A 308 -5.52 6.49 22.78
CA GLN A 308 -4.86 7.72 22.35
C GLN A 308 -4.47 7.69 20.87
N SER A 309 -4.01 6.54 20.37
CA SER A 309 -3.71 6.31 18.95
C SER A 309 -4.94 6.54 18.09
N TYR A 310 -6.07 5.91 18.46
CA TYR A 310 -7.36 6.11 17.81
C TYR A 310 -7.77 7.59 17.75
N LEU A 311 -7.75 8.28 18.90
CA LEU A 311 -8.11 9.70 18.97
C LEU A 311 -7.17 10.59 18.15
N LYS A 312 -5.88 10.24 18.08
CA LYS A 312 -4.91 10.98 17.27
C LYS A 312 -5.21 10.81 15.78
N LEU A 313 -5.39 9.57 15.32
CA LEU A 313 -5.71 9.26 13.93
C LEU A 313 -7.06 9.85 13.50
N GLN A 314 -8.09 9.74 14.35
CA GLN A 314 -9.40 10.37 14.11
C GLN A 314 -9.29 11.88 13.94
N ARG A 315 -8.51 12.57 14.79
CA ARG A 315 -8.27 14.02 14.67
C ARG A 315 -7.56 14.38 13.38
N GLU A 316 -6.50 13.64 13.01
CA GLU A 316 -5.77 13.87 11.77
C GLU A 316 -6.69 13.71 10.54
N LEU A 317 -7.53 12.67 10.50
CA LEU A 317 -8.50 12.44 9.43
C LEU A 317 -9.57 13.55 9.35
N ARG A 318 -10.10 14.01 10.48
CA ARG A 318 -11.05 15.13 10.53
C ARG A 318 -10.44 16.43 10.03
N VAL A 319 -9.19 16.73 10.39
CA VAL A 319 -8.49 17.93 9.88
C VAL A 319 -8.33 17.85 8.36
N LEU A 320 -8.00 16.67 7.82
CA LEU A 320 -7.92 16.46 6.37
C LEU A 320 -9.29 16.63 5.69
N ALA A 321 -10.38 16.18 6.30
CA ALA A 321 -11.74 16.37 5.81
C ALA A 321 -12.17 17.84 5.82
N MET A 322 -11.95 18.57 6.93
CA MET A 322 -12.28 20.00 7.02
C MET A 322 -11.49 20.86 6.02
N ARG A 323 -10.20 20.56 5.81
CA ARG A 323 -9.39 21.24 4.78
C ARG A 323 -9.95 21.01 3.38
N LYS A 324 -10.55 19.84 3.11
CA LYS A 324 -11.25 19.53 1.85
C LYS A 324 -12.48 20.41 1.69
N GLU A 325 -13.37 20.45 2.69
CA GLU A 325 -14.61 21.23 2.63
C GLU A 325 -14.37 22.73 2.50
N ARG A 326 -13.45 23.28 3.30
CA ARG A 326 -13.12 24.71 3.27
C ARG A 326 -12.52 25.14 1.93
N ARG A 327 -11.74 24.29 1.28
CA ARG A 327 -11.16 24.57 -0.06
C ARG A 327 -12.14 24.30 -1.20
N ALA A 328 -13.18 23.48 -0.98
CA ALA A 328 -14.26 23.26 -1.93
C ALA A 328 -15.30 24.39 -1.91
N ARG A 329 -15.54 25.03 -0.76
CA ARG A 329 -16.48 26.17 -0.59
C ARG A 329 -15.95 27.54 -1.06
N VAL A 330 -14.65 27.65 -1.35
CA VAL A 330 -14.03 28.86 -1.92
C VAL A 330 -14.04 28.81 -3.46
N ARG A 331 -14.75 27.82 -4.04
CA ARG A 331 -15.14 27.78 -5.46
C ARG A 331 -16.48 28.46 -5.64
#